data_AF-A0A9E5S0Q5-F1
#
_entry.id   AF-A0A9E5S0Q5-F1
#
_cell.length_a   1.000
_cell.length_b   1.000
_cell.length_c   1.000
_cell.angle_alpha   90.00
_cell.angle_beta   90.00
_cell.angle_gamma   90.00
#
_symmetry.space_group_name_H-M   'P 1'
#
loop_
_entity.id
_entity.type
_entity.pdbx_description
1 polymer ?
#
loop_
_entity_poly.entity_id
_entity_poly.type
_entity_poly.pdbx_seq_one_letter_code
_entity_poly.pdbx_strand_id
1 'polypeptide(L)'
;MSNYTVRKLKIGKTEQMQNLSRAAGELYSQTVVNFWRTVRKKDKWLKPSSLMRWLPNDSENRLHAHSADAVVQNFFASLKSWRERRKADPRAKPPRRRKWFYKVQWKSTAIKLMDGKLRLSNGQGNEPLIVDWQWAEPKLVEMGWDGNQYQIRACYIAIAPVAVDNGIIVGVDLGEIHLAVAHDGEQTYILNGRALRAKRQYQNRLKANLSSSIDKMKPGSKRRKRSIRSKQ
;
A
#
# COMPACT_ATOMS: atom_id res chain seq x y z
N MET A 1 17.95 -11.00 1.02
CA MET A 1 16.76 -10.14 1.22
C MET A 1 15.67 -10.99 1.82
N SER A 2 15.00 -10.55 2.88
CA SER A 2 13.85 -11.30 3.42
C SER A 2 12.72 -11.27 2.40
N ASN A 3 12.23 -12.45 1.99
CA ASN A 3 11.03 -12.52 1.17
C ASN A 3 9.83 -12.21 2.06
N TYR A 4 8.78 -11.62 1.50
CA TYR A 4 7.53 -11.38 2.22
C TYR A 4 6.38 -12.01 1.46
N THR A 5 5.55 -12.77 2.16
CA THR A 5 4.27 -13.25 1.62
C THR A 5 3.14 -12.44 2.21
N VAL A 6 2.15 -12.11 1.39
CA VAL A 6 1.00 -11.29 1.79
C VAL A 6 -0.28 -12.08 1.58
N ARG A 7 -1.05 -12.27 2.64
CA ARG A 7 -2.41 -12.82 2.57
C ARG A 7 -3.42 -11.68 2.68
N LYS A 8 -4.50 -11.78 1.91
CA LYS A 8 -5.57 -10.78 1.87
C LYS A 8 -6.88 -11.41 2.28
N LEU A 9 -7.61 -10.76 3.17
CA LEU A 9 -8.94 -11.19 3.61
C LEU A 9 -9.92 -10.01 3.56
N LYS A 10 -11.08 -10.21 2.94
CA LYS A 10 -12.18 -9.25 2.94
C LYS A 10 -12.96 -9.42 4.24
N ILE A 11 -13.19 -8.31 4.95
CA ILE A 11 -13.77 -8.31 6.31
C ILE A 11 -15.04 -7.47 6.40
N GLY A 12 -15.66 -7.15 5.26
CA GLY A 12 -16.89 -6.36 5.22
C GLY A 12 -16.68 -4.90 5.63
N LYS A 13 -17.72 -4.31 6.24
CA LYS A 13 -17.74 -2.91 6.67
C LYS A 13 -18.44 -2.83 8.02
N THR A 14 -17.71 -2.39 9.04
CA THR A 14 -18.28 -2.07 10.35
C THR A 14 -18.05 -0.60 10.69
N GLU A 15 -18.76 -0.10 11.70
CA GLU A 15 -18.54 1.24 12.23
C GLU A 15 -17.15 1.38 12.88
N GLN A 16 -16.73 0.38 13.66
CA GLN A 16 -15.40 0.32 14.26
C GLN A 16 -14.28 0.51 13.22
N MET A 17 -14.34 -0.21 12.10
CA MET A 17 -13.35 -0.10 11.01
C MET A 17 -13.34 1.30 10.36
N GLN A 18 -14.52 1.90 10.20
CA GLN A 18 -14.65 3.26 9.69
C GLN A 18 -14.05 4.28 10.65
N ASN A 19 -14.32 4.15 11.95
CA ASN A 19 -13.80 5.04 12.99
C ASN A 19 -12.27 4.96 13.06
N LEU A 20 -11.70 3.76 13.02
CA LEU A 20 -10.24 3.58 12.97
C LEU A 20 -9.63 4.19 11.69
N SER A 21 -10.27 3.96 10.53
CA SER A 21 -9.81 4.53 9.26
C SER A 21 -9.91 6.06 9.23
N ARG A 22 -10.93 6.61 9.89
CA ARG A 22 -11.18 8.04 10.06
C ARG A 22 -10.11 8.67 10.95
N ALA A 23 -9.83 8.06 12.10
CA ALA A 23 -8.78 8.46 13.04
C ALA A 23 -7.40 8.50 12.35
N ALA A 24 -7.05 7.45 11.60
CA ALA A 24 -5.82 7.42 10.81
C ALA A 24 -5.79 8.51 9.72
N GLY A 25 -6.94 8.81 9.09
CA GLY A 25 -7.07 9.91 8.12
C GLY A 25 -6.85 11.28 8.73
N GLU A 26 -7.42 11.51 9.91
CA GLU A 26 -7.22 12.72 10.69
C GLU A 26 -5.74 12.90 11.06
N LEU A 27 -5.12 11.90 11.69
CA LEU A 27 -3.71 11.95 12.09
C LEU A 27 -2.79 12.16 10.88
N TYR A 28 -3.04 11.47 9.75
CA TYR A 28 -2.29 11.70 8.51
C TYR A 28 -2.42 13.15 8.02
N SER A 29 -3.64 13.70 8.08
CA SER A 29 -3.90 15.08 7.66
C SER A 29 -3.20 16.09 8.57
N GLN A 30 -3.24 15.88 9.88
CA GLN A 30 -2.51 16.68 10.86
C GLN A 30 -0.99 16.62 10.60
N THR A 31 -0.46 15.41 10.37
CA THR A 31 0.95 15.17 10.00
C THR A 31 1.36 16.00 8.79
N VAL A 32 0.61 15.91 7.68
CA VAL A 32 0.88 16.67 6.45
C VAL A 32 0.83 18.17 6.72
N VAL A 33 -0.20 18.66 7.40
CA VAL A 33 -0.40 20.10 7.66
C VAL A 33 0.72 20.65 8.53
N ASN A 34 1.02 19.99 9.65
CA ASN A 34 2.02 20.43 10.61
C ASN A 34 3.44 20.36 10.05
N PHE A 35 3.75 19.32 9.26
CA PHE A 35 5.03 19.23 8.58
C PHE A 35 5.23 20.40 7.60
N TRP A 36 4.29 20.62 6.66
CA TRP A 36 4.44 21.67 5.67
C TRP A 36 4.34 23.08 6.25
N ARG A 37 3.57 23.28 7.33
CA ARG A 37 3.59 24.54 8.08
C ARG A 37 4.94 24.80 8.71
N THR A 38 5.58 23.79 9.29
CA THR A 38 6.92 23.90 9.89
C THR A 38 7.97 24.22 8.83
N VAL A 39 7.96 23.52 7.69
CA VAL A 39 8.86 23.83 6.57
C VAL A 39 8.64 25.26 6.08
N ARG A 40 7.39 25.67 5.84
CA ARG A 40 7.11 27.01 5.30
C ARG A 40 7.41 28.15 6.26
N LYS A 41 7.10 28.00 7.56
CA LYS A 41 7.18 29.09 8.54
C LYS A 41 8.51 29.13 9.30
N LYS A 42 9.20 28.01 9.43
CA LYS A 42 10.40 27.88 10.26
C LYS A 42 11.61 27.38 9.48
N ASP A 43 11.45 27.09 8.19
CA ASP A 43 12.45 26.46 7.32
C ASP A 43 13.09 25.18 7.92
N LYS A 44 12.30 24.43 8.70
CA LYS A 44 12.75 23.22 9.39
C LYS A 44 12.13 21.98 8.80
N TRP A 45 12.98 21.06 8.40
CA TRP A 45 12.61 19.73 7.92
C TRP A 45 12.66 18.73 9.08
N LEU A 46 11.49 18.51 9.71
CA LEU A 46 11.39 17.62 10.87
C LEU A 46 11.77 16.18 10.53
N LYS A 47 12.38 15.49 11.50
CA LYS A 47 12.59 14.03 11.46
C LYS A 47 11.28 13.29 11.80
N PRO A 48 11.11 12.02 11.36
CA PRO A 48 9.96 11.21 11.73
C PRO A 48 9.70 11.16 13.25
N SER A 49 10.76 10.95 14.04
CA SER A 49 10.66 10.86 15.50
C SER A 49 10.13 12.14 16.16
N SER A 50 10.51 13.30 15.65
CA SER A 50 10.00 14.59 16.15
C SER A 50 8.50 14.72 15.92
N LEU A 51 8.01 14.28 14.76
CA LEU A 51 6.60 14.41 14.41
C LEU A 51 5.75 13.34 15.09
N MET A 52 6.27 12.12 15.29
CA MET A 52 5.64 11.08 16.11
C MET A 52 5.51 11.52 17.56
N ARG A 53 6.53 12.18 18.14
CA ARG A 53 6.45 12.74 19.50
C ARG A 53 5.44 13.88 19.61
N TRP A 54 5.35 14.74 18.59
CA TRP A 54 4.41 15.87 18.59
C TRP A 54 2.97 15.43 18.31
N LEU A 55 2.78 14.42 17.46
CA LEU A 55 1.48 13.85 17.09
C LEU A 55 1.46 12.36 17.48
N PRO A 56 1.42 12.04 18.79
CA PRO A 56 1.52 10.66 19.26
C PRO A 56 0.28 9.83 18.91
N ASN A 57 -0.86 10.47 18.71
CA ASN A 57 -2.10 9.81 18.32
C ASN A 57 -3.06 10.78 17.61
N ASP A 58 -4.21 10.27 17.17
CA ASP A 58 -5.36 11.11 16.83
C ASP A 58 -5.94 11.83 18.06
N SER A 59 -6.84 12.78 17.83
CA SER A 59 -7.39 13.66 18.87
C SER A 59 -8.14 12.91 19.98
N GLU A 60 -8.70 11.75 19.69
CA GLU A 60 -9.46 10.92 20.63
C GLU A 60 -8.69 9.67 21.07
N ASN A 61 -7.39 9.57 20.74
CA ASN A 61 -6.53 8.45 21.15
C ASN A 61 -7.09 7.06 20.78
N ARG A 62 -7.69 6.93 19.59
CA ARG A 62 -8.38 5.73 19.10
C ARG A 62 -7.44 4.70 18.49
N LEU A 63 -6.23 5.10 18.09
CA LEU A 63 -5.24 4.20 17.49
C LEU A 63 -4.31 3.63 18.55
N HIS A 64 -3.78 2.43 18.31
CA HIS A 64 -2.62 1.95 19.06
C HIS A 64 -1.41 2.84 18.76
N ALA A 65 -0.54 3.09 19.75
CA ALA A 65 0.63 3.98 19.62
C ALA A 65 1.48 3.67 18.37
N HIS A 66 1.83 2.39 18.17
CA HIS A 66 2.57 1.98 16.97
C HIS A 66 1.79 2.08 15.65
N SER A 67 0.46 2.08 15.69
CA SER A 67 -0.39 2.32 14.53
C SER A 67 -0.41 3.81 14.19
N ALA A 68 -0.44 4.69 15.19
CA ALA A 68 -0.27 6.13 15.02
C ALA A 68 1.11 6.47 14.45
N ASP A 69 2.19 5.90 15.02
CA ASP A 69 3.54 6.00 14.47
C ASP A 69 3.60 5.57 13.00
N ALA A 70 2.93 4.47 12.64
CA ALA A 70 2.90 3.97 11.28
C ALA A 70 2.24 4.97 10.31
N VAL A 71 1.22 5.71 10.74
CA VAL A 71 0.60 6.78 9.94
C VAL A 71 1.62 7.88 9.62
N VAL A 72 2.38 8.34 10.62
CA VAL A 72 3.44 9.35 10.43
C VAL A 72 4.56 8.79 9.53
N GLN A 73 4.99 7.55 9.77
CA GLN A 73 6.01 6.87 8.97
C GLN A 73 5.61 6.74 7.50
N ASN A 74 4.34 6.47 7.20
CA ASN A 74 3.82 6.41 5.83
C ASN A 74 3.91 7.77 5.10
N PHE A 75 3.71 8.89 5.80
CA PHE A 75 3.95 10.22 5.25
C PHE A 75 5.43 10.42 4.89
N PHE A 76 6.35 10.06 5.79
CA PHE A 76 7.78 10.17 5.53
C PHE A 76 8.29 9.22 4.44
N ALA A 77 7.73 8.01 4.32
CA ALA A 77 7.99 7.12 3.20
C ALA A 77 7.57 7.75 1.87
N SER A 78 6.39 8.40 1.85
CA SER A 78 5.92 9.16 0.67
C SER A 78 6.83 10.35 0.36
N LEU A 79 7.35 11.04 1.38
CA LEU A 79 8.29 12.14 1.23
C LEU A 79 9.64 11.67 0.66
N LYS A 80 10.15 10.53 1.13
CA LYS A 80 11.37 9.89 0.61
C LYS A 80 11.20 9.52 -0.87
N SER A 81 10.10 8.85 -1.21
CA SER A 81 9.77 8.49 -2.60
C SER A 81 9.65 9.72 -3.50
N TRP A 82 9.02 10.79 -3.01
CA TRP A 82 8.95 12.05 -3.75
C TRP A 82 10.33 12.67 -3.99
N ARG A 83 11.20 12.72 -2.97
CA ARG A 83 12.58 13.25 -3.13
C ARG A 83 13.36 12.48 -4.18
N GLU A 84 13.23 11.15 -4.19
CA GLU A 84 13.87 10.30 -5.19
C GLU A 84 13.35 10.61 -6.59
N ARG A 85 12.02 10.62 -6.75
CA ARG A 85 11.38 10.96 -8.03
C ARG A 85 11.79 12.34 -8.54
N ARG A 86 11.97 13.31 -7.64
CA ARG A 86 12.31 14.69 -7.98
C ARG A 86 13.67 14.82 -8.68
N LYS A 87 14.60 13.87 -8.45
CA LYS A 87 15.89 13.84 -9.15
C LYS A 87 15.72 13.63 -10.65
N ALA A 88 14.74 12.83 -11.07
CA ALA A 88 14.44 12.56 -12.46
C ALA A 88 13.32 13.45 -13.05
N ASP A 89 12.39 13.90 -12.21
CA ASP A 89 11.23 14.71 -12.60
C ASP A 89 11.14 15.96 -11.70
N PRO A 90 11.71 17.11 -12.11
CA PRO A 90 11.63 18.35 -11.33
C PRO A 90 10.20 18.84 -11.06
N ARG A 91 9.21 18.41 -11.86
CA ARG A 91 7.79 18.76 -11.71
C ARG A 91 7.05 17.83 -10.73
N ALA A 92 7.73 16.82 -10.17
CA ALA A 92 7.16 15.91 -9.19
C ALA A 92 6.65 16.68 -7.95
N LYS A 93 5.38 16.46 -7.61
CA LYS A 93 4.70 17.18 -6.52
C LYS A 93 4.84 16.45 -5.19
N PRO A 94 5.13 17.16 -4.08
CA PRO A 94 5.26 16.53 -2.76
C PRO A 94 3.93 15.97 -2.23
N PRO A 95 3.98 15.06 -1.24
CA PRO A 95 2.79 14.60 -0.52
C PRO A 95 2.17 15.75 0.26
N ARG A 96 1.09 16.33 -0.25
CA ARG A 96 0.42 17.51 0.32
C ARG A 96 -1.09 17.36 0.52
N ARG A 97 -1.64 16.20 0.17
CA ARG A 97 -3.09 15.97 0.20
C ARG A 97 -3.50 15.43 1.56
N ARG A 98 -4.43 16.14 2.21
CA ARG A 98 -5.17 15.65 3.37
C ARG A 98 -6.03 14.44 2.99
N LYS A 99 -6.35 13.63 3.98
CA LYS A 99 -7.08 12.37 3.84
C LYS A 99 -8.23 12.35 4.83
N TRP A 100 -9.42 12.00 4.35
CA TRP A 100 -10.58 11.81 5.22
C TRP A 100 -10.58 10.43 5.87
N PHE A 101 -10.16 9.43 5.10
CA PHE A 101 -9.90 8.07 5.54
C PHE A 101 -8.48 7.68 5.16
N TYR A 102 -7.84 6.86 5.99
CA TYR A 102 -6.54 6.29 5.72
C TYR A 102 -6.46 4.83 6.16
N LYS A 103 -5.43 4.15 5.68
CA LYS A 103 -5.14 2.76 6.07
C LYS A 103 -4.62 2.73 7.52
N VAL A 104 -4.93 1.65 8.23
CA VAL A 104 -4.47 1.41 9.60
C VAL A 104 -3.49 0.25 9.57
N GLN A 105 -2.36 0.36 10.28
CA GLN A 105 -1.31 -0.66 10.29
C GLN A 105 -1.00 -1.08 11.72
N TRP A 106 -1.12 -2.37 12.03
CA TRP A 106 -0.72 -2.96 13.30
C TRP A 106 0.61 -3.68 13.13
N LYS A 107 1.56 -3.40 14.03
CA LYS A 107 2.85 -4.09 14.13
C LYS A 107 2.74 -5.26 15.11
N SER A 108 3.73 -6.15 15.13
CA SER A 108 3.71 -7.38 15.92
C SER A 108 3.31 -7.22 17.40
N THR A 109 3.68 -6.11 18.06
CA THR A 109 3.30 -5.85 19.45
C THR A 109 1.79 -5.63 19.66
N ALA A 110 1.06 -5.28 18.61
CA ALA A 110 -0.39 -5.06 18.63
C ALA A 110 -1.17 -6.19 17.93
N ILE A 111 -0.50 -7.28 17.54
CA ILE A 111 -1.10 -8.43 16.88
C ILE A 111 -1.03 -9.62 17.83
N LYS A 112 -2.15 -10.32 18.04
CA LYS A 112 -2.19 -11.61 18.73
C LYS A 112 -3.14 -12.56 18.01
N LEU A 113 -2.71 -13.79 17.76
CA LEU A 113 -3.57 -14.87 17.29
C LEU A 113 -3.99 -15.75 18.48
N MET A 114 -5.29 -15.87 18.72
CA MET A 114 -5.86 -16.72 19.79
C MET A 114 -7.13 -17.38 19.26
N ASP A 115 -7.24 -18.70 19.41
CA ASP A 115 -8.44 -19.49 19.05
C ASP A 115 -8.95 -19.25 17.61
N GLY A 116 -8.03 -19.17 16.65
CA GLY A 116 -8.36 -18.89 15.25
C GLY A 116 -8.87 -17.47 14.99
N LYS A 117 -8.71 -16.55 15.95
CA LYS A 117 -9.07 -15.13 15.84
C LYS A 117 -7.85 -14.25 15.93
N LEU A 118 -7.71 -13.36 14.96
CA LEU A 118 -6.68 -12.34 14.94
C LEU A 118 -7.17 -11.11 15.71
N ARG A 119 -6.60 -10.89 16.89
CA ARG A 119 -6.84 -9.72 17.74
C ARG A 119 -5.84 -8.62 17.40
N LEU A 120 -6.36 -7.48 16.96
CA LEU A 120 -5.60 -6.29 16.62
C LEU A 120 -5.86 -5.20 17.68
N SER A 121 -4.87 -4.94 18.53
CA SER A 121 -5.00 -3.98 19.64
C SER A 121 -5.10 -2.55 19.13
N ASN A 122 -6.00 -1.75 19.70
CA ASN A 122 -6.17 -0.32 19.43
C ASN A 122 -5.65 0.56 20.57
N GLY A 123 -4.89 0.00 21.51
CA GLY A 123 -4.41 0.68 22.70
C GLY A 123 -5.28 0.41 23.93
N GLN A 124 -4.81 0.85 25.10
CA GLN A 124 -5.53 0.67 26.35
C GLN A 124 -6.84 1.46 26.34
N GLY A 125 -7.92 0.84 26.82
CA GLY A 125 -9.27 1.45 26.86
C GLY A 125 -10.04 1.37 25.53
N ASN A 126 -9.38 1.00 24.43
CA ASN A 126 -10.01 0.87 23.12
C ASN A 126 -10.34 -0.61 22.82
N GLU A 127 -11.52 -0.84 22.27
CA GLU A 127 -11.92 -2.17 21.81
C GLU A 127 -10.99 -2.63 20.67
N PRO A 128 -10.39 -3.84 20.76
CA PRO A 128 -9.58 -4.38 19.68
C PRO A 128 -10.43 -4.71 18.45
N LEU A 129 -9.82 -4.68 17.26
CA LEU A 129 -10.45 -5.25 16.08
C LEU A 129 -10.20 -6.77 16.06
N ILE A 130 -11.27 -7.56 16.05
CA ILE A 130 -11.21 -9.03 16.02
C ILE A 130 -11.63 -9.51 14.64
N VAL A 131 -10.83 -10.40 14.05
CA VAL A 131 -11.08 -10.96 12.71
C VAL A 131 -10.88 -12.46 12.74
N ASP A 132 -11.82 -13.23 12.19
CA ASP A 132 -11.64 -14.67 12.02
C ASP A 132 -10.45 -14.95 11.08
N TRP A 133 -9.53 -15.79 11.53
CA TRP A 133 -8.21 -15.90 10.93
C TRP A 133 -7.67 -17.32 10.98
N GLN A 134 -7.76 -18.00 9.83
CA GLN A 134 -7.34 -19.40 9.65
C GLN A 134 -5.84 -19.59 9.39
N TRP A 135 -5.04 -18.51 9.34
CA TRP A 135 -3.62 -18.58 9.04
C TRP A 135 -2.77 -18.29 10.27
N ALA A 136 -1.46 -18.53 10.17
CA ALA A 136 -0.51 -18.20 11.22
C ALA A 136 -0.53 -16.70 11.58
N GLU A 137 0.07 -16.36 12.73
CA GLU A 137 0.19 -14.98 13.19
C GLU A 137 1.09 -14.16 12.23
N PRO A 138 0.59 -13.05 11.67
CA PRO A 138 1.37 -12.19 10.77
C PRO A 138 2.29 -11.22 11.52
N LYS A 139 3.36 -10.77 10.85
CA LYS A 139 4.31 -9.79 11.42
C LYS A 139 3.79 -8.35 11.36
N LEU A 140 3.00 -8.05 10.32
CA LEU A 140 2.42 -6.74 10.05
C LEU A 140 1.03 -6.96 9.45
N VAL A 141 0.06 -6.18 9.91
CA VAL A 141 -1.31 -6.20 9.39
C VAL A 141 -1.69 -4.81 8.95
N GLU A 142 -2.20 -4.67 7.73
CA GLU A 142 -2.76 -3.42 7.21
C GLU A 142 -4.25 -3.60 6.90
N MET A 143 -5.09 -2.74 7.45
CA MET A 143 -6.48 -2.59 7.01
C MET A 143 -6.59 -1.43 6.03
N GLY A 144 -7.23 -1.68 4.89
CA GLY A 144 -7.53 -0.65 3.90
C GLY A 144 -8.83 -0.90 3.14
N TRP A 145 -9.41 0.17 2.60
CA TRP A 145 -10.59 0.09 1.74
C TRP A 145 -10.20 -0.38 0.33
N ASP A 146 -10.92 -1.35 -0.23
CA ASP A 146 -10.69 -1.88 -1.59
C ASP A 146 -11.56 -1.21 -2.66
N GLY A 147 -12.51 -0.37 -2.25
CA GLY A 147 -13.52 0.25 -3.12
C GLY A 147 -14.95 -0.16 -2.75
N ASN A 148 -15.12 -1.34 -2.17
CA ASN A 148 -16.42 -1.88 -1.78
C ASN A 148 -16.50 -2.27 -0.28
N GLN A 149 -15.39 -2.75 0.29
CA GLN A 149 -15.31 -3.16 1.70
C GLN A 149 -13.91 -2.97 2.26
N TYR A 150 -13.75 -3.18 3.57
CA TYR A 150 -12.44 -3.25 4.19
C TYR A 150 -11.78 -4.61 3.91
N GLN A 151 -10.47 -4.56 3.71
CA GLN A 151 -9.61 -5.71 3.50
C GLN A 151 -8.42 -5.63 4.44
N ILE A 152 -8.14 -6.76 5.10
CA ILE A 152 -6.88 -7.02 5.81
C ILE A 152 -5.84 -7.50 4.82
N ARG A 153 -4.62 -6.96 4.93
CA ARG A 153 -3.40 -7.39 4.24
C ARG A 153 -2.39 -7.77 5.30
N ALA A 154 -2.20 -9.07 5.49
CA ALA A 154 -1.33 -9.64 6.50
C ALA A 154 -0.01 -10.05 5.85
N CYS A 155 1.09 -9.46 6.31
CA CYS A 155 2.44 -9.72 5.81
C CYS A 155 3.18 -10.68 6.74
N TYR A 156 3.79 -11.69 6.14
CA TYR A 156 4.62 -12.69 6.78
C TYR A 156 6.06 -12.55 6.29
N ILE A 157 7.02 -12.82 7.17
CA ILE A 157 8.42 -12.97 6.77
C ILE A 157 8.53 -14.37 6.17
N ALA A 158 8.81 -14.45 4.88
CA ALA A 158 9.17 -15.69 4.23
C ALA A 158 10.69 -15.87 4.30
N ILE A 159 11.11 -17.04 4.75
CA ILE A 159 12.49 -17.48 4.63
C ILE A 159 12.73 -17.62 3.12
N ALA A 160 13.67 -16.83 2.59
CA ALA A 160 14.05 -16.96 1.21
C ALA A 160 14.64 -18.37 1.03
N PRO A 161 14.22 -19.15 0.01
CA PRO A 161 14.89 -20.40 -0.27
C PRO A 161 16.38 -20.11 -0.49
N VAL A 162 17.23 -20.89 0.15
CA VAL A 162 18.68 -20.81 -0.08
C VAL A 162 18.91 -21.24 -1.52
N ALA A 163 19.54 -20.39 -2.32
CA ALA A 163 19.96 -20.78 -3.66
C ALA A 163 21.00 -21.89 -3.50
N VAL A 164 20.71 -23.06 -4.07
CA VAL A 164 21.68 -24.15 -4.17
C VAL A 164 22.47 -23.91 -5.44
N ASP A 165 23.77 -23.63 -5.31
CA ASP A 165 24.66 -23.61 -6.46
C ASP A 165 25.03 -25.06 -6.80
N ASN A 166 24.43 -25.57 -7.87
CA ASN A 166 24.66 -26.91 -8.38
C ASN A 166 25.46 -26.89 -9.69
N GLY A 167 26.01 -25.73 -10.10
CA GLY A 167 26.77 -25.58 -11.34
C GLY A 167 25.95 -25.65 -12.63
N ILE A 168 24.62 -25.81 -12.56
CA ILE A 168 23.76 -25.88 -13.75
C ILE A 168 23.56 -24.46 -14.31
N ILE A 169 23.90 -24.27 -15.59
CA ILE A 169 23.69 -23.02 -16.31
C ILE A 169 22.35 -23.09 -17.04
N VAL A 170 21.47 -22.12 -16.77
CA VAL A 170 20.15 -22.03 -17.41
C VAL A 170 20.09 -20.79 -18.29
N GLY A 171 19.85 -20.99 -19.59
CA GLY A 171 19.51 -19.92 -20.53
C GLY A 171 18.04 -19.52 -20.35
N VAL A 172 17.77 -18.22 -20.19
CA VAL A 172 16.41 -17.70 -20.02
C VAL A 172 16.11 -16.65 -21.10
N ASP A 173 15.11 -16.93 -21.93
CA ASP A 173 14.56 -15.97 -22.90
C ASP A 173 13.20 -15.44 -22.43
N LEU A 174 12.94 -14.14 -22.59
CA LEU A 174 11.72 -13.47 -22.12
C LEU A 174 10.88 -12.99 -23.30
N GLY A 175 9.60 -13.40 -23.33
CA GLY A 175 8.67 -13.07 -24.43
C GLY A 175 7.27 -12.64 -23.97
N GLU A 176 6.40 -12.30 -24.93
CA GLU A 176 5.00 -11.92 -24.63
C GLU A 176 4.07 -13.14 -24.56
N ILE A 177 4.24 -14.10 -25.48
CA ILE A 177 3.44 -15.33 -25.55
C ILE A 177 3.98 -16.36 -24.56
N HIS A 178 5.30 -16.49 -24.49
CA HIS A 178 6.02 -17.26 -23.48
C HIS A 178 6.74 -16.24 -22.61
N LEU A 179 6.23 -16.02 -21.40
CA LEU A 179 6.73 -14.96 -20.51
C LEU A 179 8.20 -15.17 -20.16
N ALA A 180 8.57 -16.42 -19.94
CA ALA A 180 9.94 -16.88 -19.88
C ALA A 180 10.01 -18.31 -20.42
N VAL A 181 11.06 -18.60 -21.18
CA VAL A 181 11.49 -19.94 -21.55
C VAL A 181 12.84 -20.16 -20.92
N ALA A 182 12.97 -21.19 -20.09
CA ALA A 182 14.21 -21.55 -19.42
C ALA A 182 14.68 -22.91 -19.94
N HIS A 183 15.95 -23.03 -20.30
CA HIS A 183 16.55 -24.30 -20.74
C HIS A 183 17.94 -24.46 -20.15
N ASP A 184 18.22 -25.63 -19.59
CA ASP A 184 19.48 -26.01 -18.95
C ASP A 184 20.39 -26.90 -19.84
N GLY A 185 20.03 -27.11 -21.11
CA GLY A 185 20.70 -28.04 -22.03
C GLY A 185 20.02 -29.41 -22.15
N GLU A 186 19.16 -29.79 -21.20
CA GLU A 186 18.40 -31.06 -21.25
C GLU A 186 16.88 -30.84 -21.21
N GLN A 187 16.41 -30.03 -20.28
CA GLN A 187 15.01 -29.77 -20.01
C GLN A 187 14.63 -28.33 -20.38
N THR A 188 13.43 -28.16 -20.93
CA THR A 188 12.87 -26.85 -21.25
C THR A 188 11.63 -26.59 -20.42
N TYR A 189 11.64 -25.48 -19.69
CA TYR A 189 10.51 -24.98 -18.91
C TYR A 189 9.91 -23.76 -19.57
N ILE A 190 8.61 -23.81 -19.89
CA ILE A 190 7.90 -22.74 -20.58
C ILE A 190 6.85 -22.13 -19.64
N LEU A 191 7.02 -20.86 -19.30
CA LEU A 191 5.99 -20.08 -18.61
C LEU A 191 5.06 -19.42 -19.64
N ASN A 192 3.86 -19.96 -19.79
CA ASN A 192 2.89 -19.45 -20.77
C ASN A 192 2.30 -18.09 -20.34
N GLY A 193 2.50 -17.07 -21.17
CA GLY A 193 2.07 -15.69 -20.97
C GLY A 193 0.74 -15.34 -21.66
N ARG A 194 0.10 -16.25 -22.41
CA ARG A 194 -1.09 -15.93 -23.24
C ARG A 194 -2.25 -15.31 -22.44
N ALA A 195 -2.49 -15.78 -21.22
CA ALA A 195 -3.52 -15.19 -20.36
C ALA A 195 -3.19 -13.75 -19.95
N LEU A 196 -1.91 -13.47 -19.68
CA LEU A 196 -1.44 -12.12 -19.37
C LEU A 196 -1.51 -11.22 -20.62
N ARG A 197 -1.13 -11.75 -21.79
CA ARG A 197 -1.26 -11.09 -23.09
C ARG A 197 -2.70 -10.69 -23.38
N ALA A 198 -3.66 -11.60 -23.22
CA ALA A 198 -5.08 -11.31 -23.41
C ALA A 198 -5.57 -10.17 -22.50
N LYS A 199 -5.15 -10.16 -21.23
CA LYS A 199 -5.44 -9.07 -20.29
C LYS A 199 -4.80 -7.74 -20.72
N ARG A 200 -3.56 -7.75 -21.20
CA ARG A 200 -2.88 -6.55 -21.72
C ARG A 200 -3.57 -6.01 -22.97
N GLN A 201 -3.95 -6.88 -23.91
CA GLN A 201 -4.72 -6.50 -25.11
C GLN A 201 -6.06 -5.84 -24.73
N TYR A 202 -6.80 -6.44 -23.79
CA TYR A 202 -8.03 -5.85 -23.27
C TYR A 202 -7.78 -4.46 -22.66
N GLN A 203 -6.75 -4.33 -21.82
CA GLN A 203 -6.38 -3.05 -21.21
C GLN A 203 -6.02 -1.99 -22.27
N ASN A 204 -5.27 -2.38 -23.32
CA ASN A 204 -4.90 -1.50 -24.43
C ASN A 204 -6.13 -1.02 -25.20
N ARG A 205 -7.07 -1.93 -25.50
CA ARG A 205 -8.36 -1.58 -26.13
C ARG A 205 -9.17 -0.61 -25.26
N LEU A 206 -9.25 -0.86 -23.95
CA LEU A 206 -9.94 0.03 -23.01
C LEU A 206 -9.28 1.42 -22.98
N LYS A 207 -7.94 1.49 -22.94
CA LYS A 207 -7.19 2.75 -22.98
C LYS A 207 -7.40 3.50 -24.30
N ALA A 208 -7.47 2.80 -25.44
CA ALA A 208 -7.76 3.41 -26.74
C ALA A 208 -9.17 4.02 -26.77
N ASN A 209 -10.19 3.27 -26.33
CA ASN A 209 -11.57 3.76 -26.24
C ASN A 209 -11.70 5.00 -25.33
N LEU A 210 -11.04 4.97 -24.17
CA LEU A 210 -10.99 6.11 -23.26
C LEU A 210 -10.28 7.31 -23.89
N SER A 211 -9.21 7.10 -24.66
CA SER A 211 -8.50 8.18 -25.37
C SER A 211 -9.40 8.87 -26.38
N SER A 212 -10.03 8.10 -27.27
CA SER A 212 -10.96 8.61 -28.27
C SER A 212 -12.12 9.40 -27.62
N SER A 213 -12.63 8.93 -26.49
CA SER A 213 -13.66 9.64 -25.72
C SER A 213 -13.15 10.94 -25.11
N ILE A 214 -11.93 10.94 -24.55
CA ILE A 214 -11.30 12.13 -23.93
C ILE A 214 -11.04 13.23 -24.95
N ASP A 215 -10.64 12.86 -26.18
CA ASP A 215 -10.29 13.80 -27.25
C ASP A 215 -11.51 14.59 -27.73
N LYS A 216 -12.70 13.97 -27.71
CA LYS A 216 -13.98 14.62 -28.03
C LYS A 216 -14.53 15.49 -26.89
N MET A 217 -13.96 15.42 -25.68
CA MET A 217 -14.46 16.18 -24.53
C MET A 217 -13.85 17.58 -24.43
N LYS A 218 -14.67 18.56 -24.02
CA LYS A 218 -14.21 19.94 -23.76
C LYS A 218 -12.98 19.97 -22.83
N PRO A 219 -11.86 20.59 -23.27
CA PRO A 219 -10.68 20.79 -22.43
C PRO A 219 -11.04 21.42 -21.08
N GLY A 220 -10.41 20.93 -20.00
CA GLY A 220 -10.63 21.45 -18.64
C GLY A 220 -11.92 20.98 -17.93
N SER A 221 -12.88 20.37 -18.64
CA SER A 221 -14.14 19.91 -18.04
C SER A 221 -13.96 18.86 -16.94
N LYS A 222 -14.88 18.84 -15.97
CA LYS A 222 -14.88 17.85 -14.87
C LYS A 222 -14.96 16.41 -15.41
N ARG A 223 -15.78 16.18 -16.44
CA ARG A 223 -15.92 14.88 -17.12
C ARG A 223 -14.60 14.43 -17.74
N ARG A 224 -13.94 15.30 -18.53
CA ARG A 224 -12.62 15.02 -19.11
C ARG A 224 -11.57 14.69 -18.06
N LYS A 225 -11.51 15.48 -16.98
CA LYS A 225 -10.58 15.25 -15.85
C LYS A 225 -10.84 13.90 -15.15
N ARG A 226 -12.10 13.47 -15.03
CA ARG A 226 -12.47 12.14 -14.48
C ARG A 226 -12.04 11.01 -15.43
N SER A 227 -12.34 11.12 -16.72
CA SER A 227 -11.96 10.11 -17.73
C SER A 227 -10.44 9.96 -17.85
N ILE A 228 -9.68 11.07 -17.85
CA ILE A 228 -8.19 11.02 -17.83
C ILE A 228 -7.69 10.26 -16.60
N ARG A 229 -8.29 10.51 -15.42
CA ARG A 229 -7.91 9.81 -14.18
C ARG A 229 -8.23 8.31 -14.26
N SER A 230 -9.31 7.93 -14.93
CA SER A 230 -9.71 6.52 -15.09
C SER A 230 -8.86 5.76 -16.11
N LYS A 231 -8.16 6.44 -17.03
CA LYS A 231 -7.28 5.83 -18.04
C LYS A 231 -5.90 5.46 -17.47
N GLN A 232 -5.47 6.15 -16.40
CA GLN A 232 -4.19 5.93 -15.71
C GLN A 232 -4.20 4.62 -14.91
#